data_AF-A0A438X1D9-F1
#
_entry.id   AF-A0A438X1D9-F1
#
_cell.length_a   1.000
_cell.length_b   1.000
_cell.length_c   1.000
_cell.angle_alpha   90.00
_cell.angle_beta   90.00
_cell.angle_gamma   90.00
#
_symmetry.space_group_name_H-M   'P 1'
#
loop_
_entity.id
_entity.type
_entity.pdbx_description
1 polymer ?
#
loop_
_entity_poly.entity_id
_entity_poly.type
_entity_poly.pdbx_seq_one_letter_code
_entity_poly.pdbx_strand_id
1 'polypeptide(L)' 'MGNLVIGSRGSELALWQANHIKERLKKECFIESEIRIVKTK' A
#
# COMPACT_ATOMS: atom_id res chain seq x y z
N MET A 1 -11.54 0.30 15.31
CA MET A 1 -10.50 1.01 14.54
C MET A 1 -9.96 0.04 13.50
N GLY A 2 -10.09 0.32 12.21
CA GLY A 2 -9.59 -0.59 11.16
C GLY A 2 -8.19 -0.20 10.72
N ASN A 3 -7.30 -1.18 10.55
CA ASN A 3 -5.98 -0.96 9.95
C ASN A 3 -6.17 -0.49 8.50
N LEU A 4 -5.37 0.49 8.05
CA LEU A 4 -5.40 0.96 6.66
C LEU A 4 -4.74 -0.08 5.76
N VAL A 5 -5.47 -0.55 4.74
CA VAL A 5 -4.98 -1.56 3.80
C VAL A 5 -4.88 -0.98 2.39
N ILE A 6 -3.70 -1.06 1.79
CA ILE A 6 -3.42 -0.68 0.41
C ILE A 6 -3.56 -1.92 -0.46
N GLY A 7 -4.63 -1.99 -1.26
CA GLY A 7 -4.78 -2.99 -2.31
C GLY A 7 -3.90 -2.65 -3.52
N SER A 8 -3.05 -3.57 -3.98
CA SER A 8 -2.24 -3.36 -5.19
C SER A 8 -2.15 -4.62 -6.05
N ARG A 9 -1.84 -4.46 -7.34
CA ARG A 9 -1.49 -5.60 -8.22
C ARG A 9 -0.13 -6.17 -7.81
N GLY A 10 0.11 -7.43 -8.16
CA GLY A 10 1.37 -8.11 -7.85
C GLY A 10 2.54 -7.82 -8.81
N SER A 11 2.38 -6.93 -9.80
CA SER A 11 3.49 -6.56 -10.68
C SER A 11 4.50 -5.70 -9.93
N GLU A 12 5.78 -5.79 -10.32
CA GLU A 12 6.88 -5.09 -9.66
C GLU A 12 6.64 -3.58 -9.55
N LEU A 13 6.21 -2.95 -10.65
CA LEU A 13 5.87 -1.52 -10.66
C LEU A 13 4.71 -1.19 -9.72
N ALA A 14 3.67 -2.02 -9.65
CA ALA A 14 2.53 -1.78 -8.78
C ALA A 14 2.89 -1.93 -7.30
N LEU A 15 3.81 -2.86 -6.98
CA LEU A 15 4.36 -3.01 -5.64
C LEU A 15 5.26 -1.83 -5.27
N TRP A 16 6.08 -1.33 -6.19
CA TRP A 16 6.89 -0.13 -5.97
C TRP A 16 6.00 1.08 -5.65
N GLN A 17 4.95 1.30 -6.45
CA GLN A 17 3.97 2.37 -6.23
C GLN A 17 3.28 2.23 -4.86
N ALA A 18 2.86 1.02 -4.48
CA ALA A 18 2.21 0.78 -3.19
C ALA A 18 3.15 1.04 -2.01
N ASN A 19 4.42 0.64 -2.11
CA ASN A 19 5.44 0.93 -1.09
C ASN A 19 5.73 2.42 -1.00
N HIS A 20 5.80 3.13 -2.12
CA HIS A 20 5.99 4.58 -2.13
C HIS A 20 4.86 5.31 -1.36
N ILE A 21 3.60 4.92 -1.58
CA ILE A 21 2.46 5.51 -0.87
C ILE A 21 2.45 5.11 0.62
N LYS A 22 2.77 3.85 0.96
CA LYS A 22 2.90 3.39 2.35
C LYS A 22 3.91 4.25 3.13
N GLU A 23 5.07 4.52 2.54
CA GLU A 23 6.10 5.37 3.16
C GLU A 23 5.63 6.82 3.37
N ARG A 24 4.91 7.38 2.39
CA ARG A 24 4.35 8.73 2.50
C ARG A 24 3.28 8.82 3.58
N LEU A 25 2.36 7.86 3.64
CA LEU A 25 1.33 7.80 4.68
C LEU A 25 1.93 7.75 6.09
N LYS A 26 3.01 6.98 6.25
CA LYS A 26 3.74 6.91 7.52
C LYS A 26 4.40 8.25 7.87
N LYS A 27 5.07 8.90 6.91
CA LYS A 27 5.84 10.13 7.15
C LYS A 27 4.98 11.39 7.27
N GLU A 28 3.97 11.53 6.41
CA GLU A 28 3.16 12.75 6.27
C GLU A 28 1.92 12.70 7.16
N CYS A 29 1.37 11.51 7.42
CA CYS A 29 0.11 11.36 8.15
C CYS A 29 0.25 10.58 9.47
N PHE A 30 1.43 10.01 9.76
CA PHE A 30 1.64 9.11 10.91
C PHE A 30 0.68 7.91 10.92
N ILE A 31 0.28 7.44 9.72
CA ILE A 31 -0.63 6.31 9.56
C ILE A 31 0.16 5.08 9.11
N GLU A 32 0.11 4.03 9.93
CA GLU A 32 0.61 2.71 9.53
C GLU A 32 -0.36 2.03 8.56
N SER A 33 0.20 1.34 7.56
CA SER A 33 -0.60 0.64 6.54
C SER A 33 0.05 -0.65 6.05
N GLU A 34 -0.79 -1.57 5.59
CA GLU A 34 -0.42 -2.88 5.07
C GLU A 34 -0.69 -2.96 3.56
N ILE A 35 0.18 -3.62 2.81
CA ILE A 35 -0.03 -3.85 1.37
C ILE A 35 -0.63 -5.24 1.18
N ARG A 36 -1.76 -5.32 0.49
CA ARG A 36 -2.42 -6.58 0.14
C ARG A 36 -2.49 -6.74 -1.37
N ILE A 37 -1.90 -7.81 -1.90
CA ILE A 37 -1.95 -8.11 -3.33
C ILE A 37 -3.37 -8.56 -3.71
N VAL A 38 -3.94 -7.92 -4.71
CA VAL A 38 -5.23 -8.29 -5.30
C VAL A 38 -5.02 -8.78 -6.74
N LYS A 39 -5.70 -9.88 -7.08
CA LYS A 39 -5.70 -10.39 -8.45
C LYS A 39 -6.70 -9.58 -9.27
N THR A 40 -6.26 -9.12 -10.43
CA THR A 40 -7.15 -8.64 -11.49
C THR A 40 -7.40 -9.79 -12.47
N LYS A 41 -8.42 -9.67 -13.33
CA LYS A 41 -8.73 -10.68 -14.37
C LYS A 41 -7.50 -11.05 -15.20
#